data_AF-A0A7Y3HBA5-F1
#
_entry.id   AF-A0A7Y3HBA5-F1
#
_cell.length_a   1.000
_cell.length_b   1.000
_cell.length_c   1.000
_cell.angle_alpha   90.00
_cell.angle_beta   90.00
_cell.angle_gamma   90.00
#
_symmetry.space_group_name_H-M   'P 1'
#
loop_
_entity.id
_entity.type
_entity.pdbx_description
1 polymer ?
#
loop_
_entity_poly.entity_id
_entity_poly.type
_entity_poly.pdbx_seq_one_letter_code
_entity_poly.pdbx_strand_id
1 'polypeptide(L)'
;MKHKLGVAVMLCALLATPALGAVRFISDTFSGDEPVLGPNPASCSDVPKPYVEVGTFQVSLNEEYLVADGGNNAFTITDAPVADVVILLYDGAFDSGNPELNRIAVIDELAGVNLETGKSYVLVVQYWCDREEYGQAPFAIVIDGEGLVSGLGFDAPSYAIGEFDGNSPTAFFTELGGDHAYFASAPINVPRTGNYFFADVVGQLGSEVQLWVYEDSFNPDFTSVNFVGRTVFAQSIFLEAGKTYVFVAIDQFDFLDFWRFVLFPPADPVFNPGYNGAWVIDGIGGQGILAEILPNNGIMFFAWFTYIDSPPVVASVRSQVQAQDAGGGTQPETHLGSTDQRWLTGFGFLPASGNTMNINFENSTGGSFDSTVFNPTTDSDYGIGTVQLLDCNSLNLSYNLPGGLADTVLFERILPDGASRCYDLTPNAPLQPAIQ
;
A
#
# COMPACT_ATOMS: atom_id res chain seq x y z
N MET A 1 -21.98 57.18 -8.48
CA MET A 1 -20.95 56.61 -7.57
C MET A 1 -20.34 55.44 -8.29
N LYS A 2 -19.01 55.46 -8.46
CA LYS A 2 -18.24 54.58 -9.33
C LYS A 2 -17.85 53.27 -8.61
N HIS A 3 -17.78 52.22 -9.43
CA HIS A 3 -17.31 50.84 -9.23
C HIS A 3 -16.24 50.57 -8.16
N LYS A 4 -16.34 49.38 -7.55
CA LYS A 4 -15.27 48.36 -7.59
C LYS A 4 -15.89 46.95 -7.67
N LEU A 5 -15.80 46.37 -8.86
CA LEU A 5 -15.92 44.94 -9.15
C LEU A 5 -14.54 44.35 -8.78
N GLY A 6 -14.49 43.44 -7.82
CA GLY A 6 -13.27 42.71 -7.45
C GLY A 6 -13.06 41.59 -8.46
N VAL A 7 -11.93 41.67 -9.16
CA VAL A 7 -11.46 40.72 -10.18
C VAL A 7 -11.21 39.36 -9.52
N ALA A 8 -11.99 38.36 -9.88
CA ALA A 8 -11.54 36.97 -9.82
C ALA A 8 -10.44 36.83 -10.87
N VAL A 9 -9.22 36.55 -10.42
CA VAL A 9 -8.12 36.19 -11.31
C VAL A 9 -8.47 34.80 -11.85
N MET A 10 -9.14 34.79 -13.00
CA MET A 10 -9.28 33.62 -13.84
C MET A 10 -7.88 33.34 -14.38
N LEU A 11 -7.19 32.40 -13.73
CA LEU A 11 -5.93 31.84 -14.18
C LEU A 11 -6.22 30.94 -15.39
N CYS A 12 -6.63 31.56 -16.50
CA CYS A 12 -6.67 30.94 -17.82
C CYS A 12 -5.23 30.97 -18.38
N ALA A 13 -4.31 30.27 -17.71
CA ALA A 13 -3.13 29.81 -18.43
C ALA A 13 -3.66 28.78 -19.41
N LEU A 14 -3.54 29.06 -20.71
CA LEU A 14 -3.42 27.97 -21.68
C LEU A 14 -2.19 27.17 -21.22
N LEU A 15 -2.41 26.14 -20.40
CA LEU A 15 -1.44 25.09 -20.23
C LEU A 15 -1.31 24.49 -21.62
N ALA A 16 -0.26 24.89 -22.35
CA ALA A 16 0.18 24.11 -23.49
C ALA A 16 0.30 22.68 -22.98
N THR A 17 -0.27 21.71 -23.68
CA THR A 17 -0.21 20.32 -23.25
C THR A 17 1.27 19.97 -23.04
N PRO A 18 1.70 19.76 -21.77
CA PRO A 18 3.10 19.46 -21.53
C PRO A 18 3.41 18.20 -22.31
N ALA A 19 4.61 18.12 -22.87
CA ALA A 19 5.06 16.85 -23.40
C ALA A 19 4.91 15.82 -22.28
N LEU A 20 4.18 14.73 -22.52
CA LEU A 20 3.78 13.69 -21.56
C LEU A 20 4.91 13.12 -20.67
N GLY A 21 6.18 13.47 -20.91
CA GLY A 21 7.35 13.01 -20.17
C GLY A 21 7.81 13.90 -19.00
N ALA A 22 7.10 14.96 -18.63
CA ALA A 22 7.53 15.89 -17.57
C ALA A 22 6.76 15.78 -16.24
N VAL A 23 5.68 15.00 -16.21
CA VAL A 23 4.86 14.83 -15.00
C VAL A 23 5.48 13.78 -14.09
N ARG A 24 5.70 14.14 -12.82
CA ARG A 24 6.22 13.23 -11.80
C ARG A 24 5.21 13.05 -10.68
N PHE A 25 5.02 11.79 -10.33
CA PHE A 25 4.26 11.40 -9.15
C PHE A 25 5.19 11.04 -8.03
N ILE A 26 4.87 11.56 -6.86
CA ILE A 26 5.50 11.24 -5.60
C ILE A 26 4.42 10.64 -4.74
N SER A 27 4.66 9.47 -4.16
CA SER A 27 3.75 8.90 -3.18
C SER A 27 4.55 8.19 -2.10
N ASP A 28 4.05 8.28 -0.88
CA ASP A 28 4.64 7.64 0.29
C ASP A 28 3.55 7.47 1.36
N THR A 29 3.92 6.97 2.54
CA THR A 29 3.01 6.78 3.67
C THR A 29 3.58 7.41 4.93
N PHE A 30 2.75 8.12 5.70
CA PHE A 30 3.06 8.38 7.09
C PHE A 30 3.07 7.06 7.85
N SER A 31 4.15 6.80 8.58
CA SER A 31 4.32 5.63 9.43
C SER A 31 3.70 5.83 10.82
N GLY A 32 3.49 7.06 11.27
CA GLY A 32 3.01 7.41 12.60
C GLY A 32 4.13 7.70 13.60
N ASP A 33 5.39 7.42 13.25
CA ASP A 33 6.58 7.71 14.07
C ASP A 33 7.34 8.96 13.59
N GLU A 34 6.74 9.75 12.68
CA GLU A 34 7.40 10.93 12.12
C GLU A 34 7.70 12.00 13.18
N PRO A 35 8.81 12.74 12.99
CA PRO A 35 9.02 13.97 13.74
C PRO A 35 7.89 14.97 13.47
N VAL A 36 7.64 15.84 14.45
CA VAL A 36 6.67 16.93 14.30
C VAL A 36 7.35 18.23 13.94
N LEU A 37 6.74 18.98 13.03
CA LEU A 37 7.12 20.34 12.68
C LEU A 37 6.06 21.31 13.19
N GLY A 38 6.48 22.52 13.57
CA GLY A 38 5.53 23.59 13.95
C GLY A 38 4.48 23.85 12.86
N PRO A 39 3.35 24.48 13.22
CA PRO A 39 2.30 24.79 12.24
C PRO A 39 2.84 25.70 11.15
N ASN A 40 2.35 25.52 9.93
CA ASN A 40 2.64 26.39 8.80
C ASN A 40 1.37 27.22 8.44
N PRO A 41 1.49 28.29 7.63
CA PRO A 41 0.36 29.17 7.34
C PRO A 41 -0.84 28.52 6.63
N ALA A 42 -0.64 27.36 5.99
CA ALA A 42 -1.68 26.59 5.33
C ALA A 42 -2.24 25.45 6.21
N SER A 43 -1.60 25.13 7.35
CA SER A 43 -2.14 24.16 8.29
C SER A 43 -3.47 24.64 8.88
N CYS A 44 -4.40 23.72 9.12
CA CYS A 44 -5.72 24.08 9.62
C CYS A 44 -5.77 24.38 11.14
N SER A 45 -4.67 24.15 11.86
CA SER A 45 -4.53 24.45 13.29
C SER A 45 -3.11 24.85 13.67
N ASP A 46 -2.96 25.48 14.84
CA ASP A 46 -1.67 25.92 15.40
C ASP A 46 -0.89 24.79 16.12
N VAL A 47 -1.30 23.53 15.94
CA VAL A 47 -0.68 22.38 16.60
C VAL A 47 0.45 21.84 15.72
N PRO A 48 1.64 21.51 16.26
CA PRO A 48 2.69 20.84 15.49
C PRO A 48 2.19 19.56 14.81
N LYS A 49 2.59 19.33 13.57
CA LYS A 49 2.14 18.20 12.74
C LYS A 49 3.28 17.28 12.32
N PRO A 50 3.03 15.96 12.24
CA PRO A 50 3.98 15.02 11.65
C PRO A 50 4.37 15.44 10.23
N TYR A 51 5.64 15.26 9.88
CA TYR A 51 6.16 15.57 8.55
C TYR A 51 7.13 14.50 8.03
N VAL A 52 7.21 14.39 6.71
CA VAL A 52 8.15 13.54 5.98
C VAL A 52 9.01 14.42 5.07
N GLU A 53 10.33 14.35 5.21
CA GLU A 53 11.26 14.87 4.21
C GLU A 53 11.40 13.83 3.09
N VAL A 54 10.69 14.06 1.98
CA VAL A 54 10.62 13.09 0.87
C VAL A 54 11.96 13.00 0.15
N GLY A 55 12.66 14.13 0.03
CA GLY A 55 14.02 14.19 -0.49
C GLY A 55 14.24 15.33 -1.49
N THR A 56 15.21 15.15 -2.38
CA THR A 56 15.72 16.23 -3.24
C THR A 56 15.44 16.02 -4.73
N PHE A 57 15.02 17.07 -5.44
CA PHE A 57 14.81 17.02 -6.89
C PHE A 57 15.36 18.23 -7.63
N GLN A 58 15.46 18.11 -8.95
CA GLN A 58 15.88 19.16 -9.87
C GLN A 58 14.96 19.24 -11.08
N VAL A 59 14.93 20.41 -11.72
CA VAL A 59 14.16 20.69 -12.93
C VAL A 59 15.06 21.00 -14.13
N SER A 60 14.62 20.62 -15.33
CA SER A 60 15.40 20.86 -16.55
C SER A 60 15.15 22.22 -17.21
N LEU A 61 14.05 22.91 -16.86
CA LEU A 61 13.68 24.21 -17.42
C LEU A 61 13.47 25.26 -16.32
N ASN A 62 13.58 26.54 -16.72
CA ASN A 62 13.22 27.67 -15.88
C ASN A 62 11.78 28.07 -16.21
N GLU A 63 10.83 27.65 -15.39
CA GLU A 63 9.40 27.86 -15.64
C GLU A 63 8.57 27.74 -14.37
N GLU A 64 7.27 27.93 -14.52
CA GLU A 64 6.30 27.62 -13.47
C GLU A 64 5.89 26.16 -13.57
N TYR A 65 6.13 25.42 -12.50
CA TYR A 65 5.68 24.05 -12.32
C TYR A 65 4.40 24.03 -11.49
N LEU A 66 3.40 23.31 -11.94
CA LEU A 66 2.22 22.98 -11.16
C LEU A 66 2.60 21.94 -10.09
N VAL A 67 2.28 22.22 -8.84
CA VAL A 67 2.44 21.29 -7.73
C VAL A 67 1.08 21.11 -7.05
N ALA A 68 0.67 19.88 -6.82
CA ALA A 68 -0.66 19.58 -6.28
C ALA A 68 -0.63 18.44 -5.26
N ASP A 69 -1.42 18.59 -4.20
CA ASP A 69 -1.79 17.50 -3.31
C ASP A 69 -2.91 16.68 -3.95
N GLY A 70 -2.70 15.37 -4.09
CA GLY A 70 -3.76 14.48 -4.54
C GLY A 70 -4.80 14.19 -3.44
N GLY A 71 -4.46 14.40 -2.16
CA GLY A 71 -5.27 14.07 -1.00
C GLY A 71 -6.42 15.04 -0.74
N ASN A 72 -6.25 16.32 -1.03
CA ASN A 72 -7.24 17.37 -0.74
C ASN A 72 -8.66 17.07 -1.27
N ASN A 73 -8.82 16.47 -2.46
CA ASN A 73 -10.15 16.12 -2.99
C ASN A 73 -10.82 14.95 -2.24
N ALA A 74 -10.05 14.17 -1.47
CA ALA A 74 -10.57 13.10 -0.64
C ALA A 74 -11.34 13.61 0.60
N PHE A 75 -11.25 14.91 0.94
CA PHE A 75 -11.97 15.51 2.07
C PHE A 75 -13.51 15.47 1.92
N THR A 76 -14.02 15.36 0.69
CA THR A 76 -15.47 15.19 0.47
C THR A 76 -15.96 13.76 0.73
N ILE A 77 -15.05 12.80 0.91
CA ILE A 77 -15.34 11.41 1.25
C ILE A 77 -14.78 11.15 2.65
N THR A 78 -15.65 11.20 3.66
CA THR A 78 -15.33 11.04 5.09
C THR A 78 -14.57 9.76 5.46
N ASP A 79 -14.46 8.80 4.54
CA ASP A 79 -13.91 7.46 4.77
C ASP A 79 -12.66 7.16 3.93
N ALA A 80 -12.11 8.14 3.19
CA ALA A 80 -10.86 7.94 2.48
C ALA A 80 -9.67 7.92 3.48
N PRO A 81 -8.87 6.85 3.50
CA PRO A 81 -7.73 6.70 4.39
C PRO A 81 -6.46 7.36 3.86
N VAL A 82 -6.55 8.23 2.84
CA VAL A 82 -5.41 9.02 2.38
C VAL A 82 -5.19 10.22 3.30
N ALA A 83 -3.94 10.67 3.41
CA ALA A 83 -3.58 11.87 4.12
C ALA A 83 -3.87 13.10 3.25
N ASP A 84 -4.55 14.07 3.86
CA ASP A 84 -4.64 15.44 3.37
C ASP A 84 -3.39 16.20 3.84
N VAL A 85 -2.63 16.76 2.91
CA VAL A 85 -1.26 17.22 3.19
C VAL A 85 -0.96 18.61 2.68
N VAL A 86 -0.12 19.31 3.43
CA VAL A 86 0.56 20.51 2.96
C VAL A 86 1.94 20.14 2.45
N ILE A 87 2.23 20.59 1.24
CA ILE A 87 3.51 20.49 0.57
C ILE A 87 4.33 21.73 0.89
N LEU A 88 5.52 21.51 1.44
CA LEU A 88 6.50 22.54 1.75
C LEU A 88 7.71 22.38 0.83
N LEU A 89 7.98 23.38 0.00
CA LEU A 89 9.07 23.34 -0.97
C LEU A 89 10.20 24.28 -0.58
N TYR A 90 11.44 23.81 -0.67
CA TYR A 90 12.64 24.53 -0.28
C TYR A 90 13.63 24.66 -1.43
N ASP A 91 14.27 25.82 -1.57
CA ASP A 91 15.42 26.05 -2.46
C ASP A 91 16.72 25.74 -1.67
N GLY A 92 17.20 24.51 -1.77
CA GLY A 92 18.30 23.99 -0.96
C GLY A 92 17.83 23.19 0.25
N ALA A 93 18.70 23.07 1.25
CA ALA A 93 18.48 22.20 2.39
C ALA A 93 17.30 22.65 3.28
N PHE A 94 16.53 21.67 3.74
CA PHE A 94 15.54 21.82 4.80
C PHE A 94 16.22 21.78 6.18
N ASP A 95 15.76 22.62 7.11
CA ASP A 95 16.19 22.64 8.50
C ASP A 95 14.97 22.65 9.42
N SER A 96 14.71 21.55 10.13
CA SER A 96 13.57 21.42 11.04
C SER A 96 13.66 22.33 12.26
N GLY A 97 14.86 22.82 12.60
CA GLY A 97 15.05 23.84 13.64
C GLY A 97 14.72 25.26 13.17
N ASN A 98 14.62 25.48 11.86
CA ASN A 98 14.25 26.75 11.25
C ASN A 98 13.48 26.53 9.92
N PRO A 99 12.24 26.01 9.97
CA PRO A 99 11.50 25.59 8.78
C PRO A 99 11.08 26.70 7.82
N GLU A 100 11.30 27.96 8.19
CA GLU A 100 11.08 29.10 7.31
C GLU A 100 12.30 29.35 6.40
N LEU A 101 13.48 28.85 6.81
CA LEU A 101 14.70 29.04 6.05
C LEU A 101 14.61 28.31 4.71
N ASN A 102 14.89 29.03 3.63
CA ASN A 102 14.87 28.54 2.25
C ASN A 102 13.51 28.07 1.72
N ARG A 103 12.42 28.18 2.50
CA ARG A 103 11.10 27.78 2.03
C ARG A 103 10.60 28.75 0.96
N ILE A 104 10.25 28.22 -0.20
CA ILE A 104 9.79 28.98 -1.37
C ILE A 104 8.30 28.81 -1.65
N ALA A 105 7.69 27.72 -1.16
CA ALA A 105 6.25 27.51 -1.30
C ALA A 105 5.67 26.71 -0.12
N VAL A 106 4.39 26.96 0.14
CA VAL A 106 3.50 26.22 1.04
C VAL A 106 2.22 26.00 0.25
N ILE A 107 1.87 24.74 -0.02
CA ILE A 107 0.83 24.37 -0.99
C ILE A 107 -0.06 23.34 -0.33
N ASP A 108 -1.34 23.66 -0.23
CA ASP A 108 -2.36 22.80 0.39
C ASP A 108 -3.06 21.97 -0.68
N GLU A 109 -3.65 22.65 -1.66
CA GLU A 109 -4.36 22.00 -2.76
C GLU A 109 -3.52 21.97 -4.04
N LEU A 110 -3.28 23.15 -4.62
CA LEU A 110 -2.65 23.29 -5.93
C LEU A 110 -2.05 24.69 -6.06
N ALA A 111 -0.81 24.76 -6.56
CA ALA A 111 -0.16 26.04 -6.85
C ALA A 111 0.86 25.92 -7.98
N GLY A 112 1.02 27.00 -8.73
CA GLY A 112 2.18 27.20 -9.60
C GLY A 112 3.40 27.65 -8.79
N VAL A 113 4.55 27.04 -9.03
CA VAL A 113 5.82 27.39 -8.38
C VAL A 113 6.89 27.61 -9.43
N ASN A 114 7.52 28.78 -9.40
CA ASN A 114 8.62 29.08 -10.31
C ASN A 114 9.89 28.35 -9.87
N LEU A 115 10.37 27.41 -10.68
CA LEU A 115 11.58 26.65 -10.45
C LEU A 115 12.61 26.93 -11.54
N GLU A 116 13.86 26.96 -11.14
CA GLU A 116 15.02 27.22 -11.99
C GLU A 116 15.92 25.98 -12.07
N THR A 117 16.49 25.75 -13.26
CA THR A 117 17.50 24.74 -13.53
C THR A 117 18.80 25.01 -12.80
N GLY A 118 19.54 23.94 -12.49
CA GLY A 118 20.81 24.01 -11.76
C GLY A 118 20.66 24.21 -10.24
N LYS A 119 19.43 24.35 -9.74
CA LYS A 119 19.12 24.32 -8.30
C LYS A 119 18.75 22.92 -7.83
N SER A 120 18.81 22.71 -6.52
CA SER A 120 18.37 21.47 -5.86
C SER A 120 17.29 21.84 -4.87
N TYR A 121 16.08 21.34 -5.10
CA TYR A 121 14.94 21.60 -4.24
C TYR A 121 14.75 20.44 -3.26
N VAL A 122 14.24 20.74 -2.07
CA VAL A 122 13.82 19.72 -1.11
C VAL A 122 12.30 19.78 -0.97
N LEU A 123 11.67 18.61 -1.04
CA LEU A 123 10.24 18.42 -0.83
C LEU A 123 10.00 17.87 0.57
N VAL A 124 9.20 18.59 1.35
CA VAL A 124 8.73 18.15 2.66
C VAL A 124 7.21 18.12 2.63
N VAL A 125 6.63 17.09 3.23
CA VAL A 125 5.18 16.87 3.28
C VAL A 125 4.75 16.83 4.73
N GLN A 126 3.71 17.57 5.07
CA GLN A 126 3.19 17.69 6.43
C GLN A 126 1.68 17.47 6.39
N TYR A 127 1.09 16.88 7.42
CA TYR A 127 -0.37 16.83 7.50
C TYR A 127 -0.99 18.23 7.45
N TRP A 128 -2.09 18.40 6.70
CA TRP A 128 -2.87 19.63 6.68
C TRP A 128 -3.60 19.89 8.00
N CYS A 129 -4.28 18.86 8.49
CA CYS A 129 -5.09 18.90 9.71
C CYS A 129 -4.71 17.85 10.76
N ASP A 130 -5.21 18.06 11.98
CA ASP A 130 -5.28 17.06 13.05
C ASP A 130 -6.12 15.85 12.59
N ARG A 131 -5.49 14.86 11.95
CA ARG A 131 -5.94 13.47 12.09
C ARG A 131 -5.11 12.82 13.19
N GLU A 132 -5.25 13.31 14.42
CA GLU A 132 -4.66 12.73 15.64
C GLU A 132 -5.04 11.24 15.84
N GLU A 133 -6.08 10.75 15.14
CA GLU A 133 -6.67 9.43 15.37
C GLU A 133 -6.18 8.31 14.43
N TYR A 134 -5.48 8.60 13.32
CA TYR A 134 -5.28 7.60 12.27
C TYR A 134 -3.87 7.01 12.12
N GLY A 135 -2.84 7.59 12.75
CA GLY A 135 -1.49 7.04 12.63
C GLY A 135 -1.00 7.03 11.17
N GLN A 136 -1.04 5.88 10.50
CA GLN A 136 -0.55 5.72 9.14
C GLN A 136 -1.53 6.14 8.06
N ALA A 137 -1.07 6.90 7.06
CA ALA A 137 -1.86 7.22 5.89
C ALA A 137 -0.98 7.49 4.66
N PRO A 138 -1.31 6.98 3.46
CA PRO A 138 -0.62 7.30 2.23
C PRO A 138 -0.92 8.74 1.81
N PHE A 139 0.05 9.39 1.19
CA PHE A 139 -0.15 10.64 0.46
C PHE A 139 0.42 10.50 -0.95
N ALA A 140 0.01 11.41 -1.83
CA ALA A 140 0.59 11.50 -3.15
C ALA A 140 0.53 12.94 -3.68
N ILE A 141 1.55 13.30 -4.43
CA ILE A 141 1.82 14.65 -4.93
C ILE A 141 2.13 14.56 -6.42
N VAL A 142 1.68 15.57 -7.16
CA VAL A 142 2.07 15.79 -8.55
C VAL A 142 2.98 16.98 -8.65
N ILE A 143 4.03 16.85 -9.46
CA ILE A 143 4.77 17.97 -10.01
C ILE A 143 4.67 17.87 -11.53
N ASP A 144 4.15 18.91 -12.17
CA ASP A 144 3.95 18.99 -13.62
C ASP A 144 4.51 20.30 -14.19
N GLY A 145 5.13 20.23 -15.36
CA GLY A 145 5.70 21.35 -16.11
C GLY A 145 6.08 20.89 -17.51
N GLU A 146 6.67 21.75 -18.34
CA GLU A 146 7.21 21.33 -19.65
C GLU A 146 8.58 20.64 -19.50
N GLY A 147 9.34 20.99 -18.47
CA GLY A 147 10.68 20.47 -18.21
C GLY A 147 10.67 19.23 -17.33
N LEU A 148 11.66 18.35 -17.54
CA LEU A 148 11.83 17.13 -16.76
C LEU A 148 12.10 17.44 -15.28
N VAL A 149 11.43 16.70 -14.40
CA VAL A 149 11.68 16.66 -12.97
C VAL A 149 12.45 15.37 -12.64
N SER A 150 13.59 15.48 -11.96
CA SER A 150 14.50 14.37 -11.68
C SER A 150 14.93 14.34 -10.22
N GLY A 151 15.29 13.15 -9.71
CA GLY A 151 15.77 12.95 -8.33
C GLY A 151 14.72 12.42 -7.35
N LEU A 152 13.42 12.66 -7.62
CA LEU A 152 12.31 12.11 -6.83
C LEU A 152 11.18 11.57 -7.69
N GLY A 153 10.36 10.71 -7.08
CA GLY A 153 9.13 10.18 -7.66
C GLY A 153 9.36 9.20 -8.81
N PHE A 154 8.28 8.95 -9.55
CA PHE A 154 8.24 8.13 -10.75
C PHE A 154 7.47 8.84 -11.86
N ASP A 155 7.68 8.42 -13.10
CA ASP A 155 6.97 8.98 -14.26
C ASP A 155 5.48 8.65 -14.16
N ALA A 156 4.64 9.62 -14.50
CA ALA A 156 3.20 9.40 -14.55
C ALA A 156 2.90 8.24 -15.52
N PRO A 157 2.17 7.19 -15.08
CA PRO A 157 1.78 6.11 -15.97
C PRO A 157 0.82 6.62 -17.05
N SER A 158 0.77 5.95 -18.20
CA SER A 158 0.04 6.46 -19.36
C SER A 158 -1.48 6.61 -19.16
N TYR A 159 -2.08 5.92 -18.19
CA TYR A 159 -3.49 6.13 -17.85
C TYR A 159 -3.73 7.39 -17.02
N ALA A 160 -2.70 7.91 -16.38
CA ALA A 160 -2.82 8.96 -15.39
C ALA A 160 -2.85 10.35 -16.01
N ILE A 161 -2.46 10.49 -17.28
CA ILE A 161 -2.49 11.78 -17.98
C ILE A 161 -2.81 11.59 -19.47
N GLY A 162 -3.62 12.50 -20.00
CA GLY A 162 -3.86 12.62 -21.43
C GLY A 162 -4.87 13.70 -21.77
N GLU A 163 -5.31 13.71 -23.02
CA GLU A 163 -6.27 14.67 -23.58
C GLU A 163 -7.30 13.94 -24.42
N PHE A 164 -8.57 14.28 -24.24
CA PHE A 164 -9.65 13.87 -25.15
C PHE A 164 -9.81 14.90 -26.27
N ASP A 165 -9.78 14.41 -27.50
CA ASP A 165 -9.97 15.22 -28.70
C ASP A 165 -11.01 14.59 -29.64
N GLY A 166 -11.31 15.26 -30.75
CA GLY A 166 -12.26 14.75 -31.74
C GLY A 166 -11.83 13.46 -32.46
N ASN A 167 -10.61 12.96 -32.23
CA ASN A 167 -10.09 11.71 -32.78
C ASN A 167 -10.07 10.58 -31.73
N SER A 168 -10.43 10.87 -30.49
CA SER A 168 -10.45 9.90 -29.41
C SER A 168 -11.46 8.80 -29.73
N PRO A 169 -11.11 7.51 -29.51
CA PRO A 169 -12.01 6.42 -29.82
C PRO A 169 -13.23 6.47 -28.88
N THR A 170 -14.37 6.04 -29.40
CA THR A 170 -15.62 5.97 -28.63
C THR A 170 -16.06 4.53 -28.40
N ALA A 171 -16.71 4.29 -27.28
CA ALA A 171 -17.33 3.00 -26.94
C ALA A 171 -18.64 3.22 -26.18
N PHE A 172 -19.58 2.28 -26.32
CA PHE A 172 -20.85 2.34 -25.62
C PHE A 172 -20.69 1.85 -24.17
N PHE A 173 -20.89 2.73 -23.20
CA PHE A 173 -20.88 2.40 -21.78
C PHE A 173 -22.32 2.37 -21.26
N THR A 174 -22.85 1.17 -21.04
CA THR A 174 -24.26 0.97 -20.65
C THR A 174 -24.63 1.75 -19.39
N GLU A 175 -23.71 1.86 -18.43
CA GLU A 175 -23.94 2.56 -17.17
C GLU A 175 -23.90 4.09 -17.29
N LEU A 176 -23.23 4.62 -18.31
CA LEU A 176 -23.23 6.05 -18.61
C LEU A 176 -24.34 6.43 -19.60
N GLY A 177 -24.96 5.44 -20.23
CA GLY A 177 -26.15 5.64 -21.07
C GLY A 177 -25.86 6.11 -22.49
N GLY A 178 -24.64 5.91 -22.99
CA GLY A 178 -24.23 6.41 -24.31
C GLY A 178 -22.87 5.95 -24.78
N ASP A 179 -22.49 6.46 -25.95
CA ASP A 179 -21.12 6.40 -26.46
C ASP A 179 -20.30 7.50 -25.80
N HIS A 180 -19.13 7.14 -25.25
CA HIS A 180 -18.20 8.09 -24.63
C HIS A 180 -16.81 7.95 -25.23
N ALA A 181 -16.09 9.06 -25.33
CA ALA A 181 -14.67 9.04 -25.65
C ALA A 181 -13.90 8.34 -24.52
N TYR A 182 -12.93 7.51 -24.89
CA TYR A 182 -12.11 6.79 -23.92
C TYR A 182 -10.64 6.74 -24.34
N PHE A 183 -9.78 6.55 -23.34
CA PHE A 183 -8.39 6.17 -23.51
C PHE A 183 -8.15 4.88 -22.74
N ALA A 184 -7.54 3.87 -23.39
CA ALA A 184 -7.17 2.63 -22.74
C ALA A 184 -5.64 2.52 -22.66
N SER A 185 -5.13 2.25 -21.46
CA SER A 185 -3.71 2.04 -21.25
C SER A 185 -3.21 0.74 -21.89
N ALA A 186 -1.89 0.60 -22.01
CA ALA A 186 -1.30 -0.73 -22.13
C ALA A 186 -1.63 -1.55 -20.87
N PRO A 187 -1.56 -2.89 -20.93
CA PRO A 187 -1.72 -3.73 -19.75
C PRO A 187 -0.63 -3.43 -18.70
N ILE A 188 -1.03 -3.35 -17.43
CA ILE A 188 -0.18 -2.94 -16.30
C ILE A 188 -0.33 -3.95 -15.17
N ASN A 189 0.80 -4.34 -14.60
CA ASN A 189 0.83 -5.14 -13.37
C ASN A 189 0.98 -4.20 -12.18
N VAL A 190 0.17 -4.40 -11.16
CA VAL A 190 0.35 -3.69 -9.90
C VAL A 190 1.41 -4.39 -9.06
N PRO A 191 2.32 -3.65 -8.40
CA PRO A 191 3.43 -4.24 -7.66
C PRO A 191 2.98 -4.91 -6.35
N ARG A 192 1.81 -4.53 -5.83
CA ARG A 192 1.29 -5.00 -4.54
C ARG A 192 -0.22 -5.22 -4.59
N THR A 193 -0.70 -6.20 -3.83
CA THR A 193 -2.13 -6.39 -3.59
C THR A 193 -2.63 -5.36 -2.58
N GLY A 194 -3.76 -4.72 -2.85
CA GLY A 194 -4.41 -3.81 -1.91
C GLY A 194 -5.33 -2.79 -2.56
N ASN A 195 -5.82 -1.85 -1.75
CA ASN A 195 -6.64 -0.73 -2.21
C ASN A 195 -5.76 0.38 -2.79
N TYR A 196 -5.88 0.61 -4.09
CA TYR A 196 -5.26 1.71 -4.81
C TYR A 196 -6.24 2.87 -4.88
N PHE A 197 -5.85 4.06 -4.40
CA PHE A 197 -6.70 5.25 -4.49
C PHE A 197 -6.36 6.05 -5.74
N PHE A 198 -7.39 6.64 -6.34
CA PHE A 198 -7.24 7.45 -7.54
C PHE A 198 -7.92 8.79 -7.32
N ALA A 199 -7.14 9.86 -7.24
CA ALA A 199 -7.67 11.20 -7.14
C ALA A 199 -7.56 11.90 -8.49
N ASP A 200 -8.62 12.58 -8.91
CA ASP A 200 -8.57 13.55 -10.00
C ASP A 200 -8.02 14.87 -9.45
N VAL A 201 -6.96 15.38 -10.06
CA VAL A 201 -6.29 16.62 -9.65
C VAL A 201 -6.92 17.86 -10.31
N VAL A 202 -7.74 17.68 -11.34
CA VAL A 202 -8.33 18.76 -12.16
C VAL A 202 -9.78 19.06 -11.78
N GLY A 203 -10.34 18.38 -10.78
CA GLY A 203 -11.77 18.42 -10.42
C GLY A 203 -12.39 19.81 -10.19
N GLN A 204 -11.60 20.88 -10.10
CA GLN A 204 -12.10 22.26 -10.03
C GLN A 204 -12.39 22.93 -11.40
N LEU A 205 -11.94 22.39 -12.53
CA LEU A 205 -11.96 23.10 -13.83
C LEU A 205 -12.90 22.54 -14.91
N GLY A 206 -13.65 21.46 -14.62
CA GLY A 206 -14.90 21.19 -15.34
C GLY A 206 -14.96 19.95 -16.25
N SER A 207 -13.98 19.06 -16.21
CA SER A 207 -14.10 17.71 -16.80
C SER A 207 -14.24 16.67 -15.67
N GLU A 208 -15.33 15.90 -15.66
CA GLU A 208 -15.44 14.72 -14.79
C GLU A 208 -15.00 13.51 -15.61
N VAL A 209 -13.71 13.18 -15.55
CA VAL A 209 -13.21 11.95 -16.19
C VAL A 209 -13.36 10.80 -15.21
N GLN A 210 -13.98 9.71 -15.65
CA GLN A 210 -14.03 8.48 -14.86
C GLN A 210 -12.85 7.59 -15.20
N LEU A 211 -12.29 6.93 -14.20
CA LEU A 211 -11.31 5.87 -14.41
C LEU A 211 -11.97 4.52 -14.14
N TRP A 212 -12.00 3.67 -15.15
CA TRP A 212 -12.50 2.30 -15.08
C TRP A 212 -11.31 1.34 -15.18
N VAL A 213 -11.38 0.23 -14.46
CA VAL A 213 -10.30 -0.77 -14.42
C VAL A 213 -10.84 -2.11 -14.86
N TYR A 214 -10.07 -2.78 -15.72
CA TYR A 214 -10.38 -4.06 -16.31
C TYR A 214 -9.26 -5.06 -16.03
N GLU A 215 -9.59 -6.29 -15.69
CA GLU A 215 -8.63 -7.39 -15.56
C GLU A 215 -8.27 -7.93 -16.95
N ASP A 216 -6.99 -8.19 -17.20
CA ASP A 216 -6.38 -8.67 -18.45
C ASP A 216 -6.53 -7.76 -19.68
N SER A 217 -7.75 -7.42 -20.08
CA SER A 217 -8.04 -6.66 -21.31
C SER A 217 -9.35 -5.89 -21.25
N PHE A 218 -9.37 -4.75 -21.95
CA PHE A 218 -10.56 -3.97 -22.26
C PHE A 218 -11.05 -4.25 -23.69
N ASN A 219 -12.35 -4.43 -23.88
CA ASN A 219 -12.97 -4.59 -25.19
C ASN A 219 -14.05 -3.50 -25.40
N PRO A 220 -13.87 -2.57 -26.37
CA PRO A 220 -14.80 -1.46 -26.57
C PRO A 220 -16.18 -1.90 -27.09
N ASP A 221 -16.30 -3.10 -27.70
CA ASP A 221 -17.59 -3.64 -28.13
C ASP A 221 -18.37 -4.28 -26.97
N PHE A 222 -17.67 -4.59 -25.86
CA PHE A 222 -18.22 -5.30 -24.70
C PHE A 222 -17.66 -4.72 -23.39
N THR A 223 -17.99 -3.45 -23.13
CA THR A 223 -17.45 -2.65 -22.01
C THR A 223 -17.76 -3.18 -20.60
N SER A 224 -18.57 -4.23 -20.47
CA SER A 224 -18.86 -4.91 -19.20
C SER A 224 -17.98 -6.14 -18.94
N VAL A 225 -17.25 -6.63 -19.94
CA VAL A 225 -16.42 -7.84 -19.82
C VAL A 225 -15.12 -7.48 -19.10
N ASN A 226 -14.70 -8.32 -18.14
CA ASN A 226 -13.52 -8.15 -17.30
C ASN A 226 -13.50 -6.87 -16.43
N PHE A 227 -14.63 -6.18 -16.30
CA PHE A 227 -14.73 -4.98 -15.48
C PHE A 227 -14.47 -5.33 -14.00
N VAL A 228 -13.51 -4.65 -13.39
CA VAL A 228 -13.12 -4.82 -11.97
C VAL A 228 -13.82 -3.77 -11.11
N GLY A 229 -13.81 -2.53 -11.56
CA GLY A 229 -14.37 -1.41 -10.81
C GLY A 229 -14.11 -0.07 -11.49
N ARG A 230 -14.70 0.98 -10.93
CA ARG A 230 -14.49 2.36 -11.37
C ARG A 230 -14.33 3.29 -10.18
N THR A 231 -13.80 4.47 -10.45
CA THR A 231 -13.68 5.57 -9.49
C THR A 231 -14.19 6.85 -10.12
N VAL A 232 -14.93 7.60 -9.32
CA VAL A 232 -15.39 8.96 -9.61
C VAL A 232 -15.08 9.76 -8.35
N PHE A 233 -14.25 10.81 -8.45
CA PHE A 233 -13.86 11.67 -7.33
C PHE A 233 -13.23 10.94 -6.13
N ALA A 234 -11.99 10.45 -6.26
CA ALA A 234 -11.19 9.96 -5.12
C ALA A 234 -11.70 8.67 -4.45
N GLN A 235 -11.91 7.60 -5.22
CA GLN A 235 -12.23 6.26 -4.68
C GLN A 235 -11.06 5.28 -4.83
N SER A 236 -11.09 4.22 -4.02
CA SER A 236 -10.17 3.09 -4.16
C SER A 236 -10.71 1.96 -5.01
N ILE A 237 -9.81 1.28 -5.71
CA ILE A 237 -10.07 0.01 -6.37
C ILE A 237 -9.10 -1.02 -5.78
N PHE A 238 -9.62 -2.17 -5.36
CA PHE A 238 -8.79 -3.27 -4.89
C PHE A 238 -8.16 -4.00 -6.08
N LEU A 239 -6.83 -4.06 -6.12
CA LEU A 239 -6.06 -4.71 -7.19
C LEU A 239 -5.12 -5.75 -6.57
N GLU A 240 -4.83 -6.83 -7.29
CA GLU A 240 -4.00 -7.93 -6.83
C GLU A 240 -2.67 -7.96 -7.59
N ALA A 241 -1.57 -8.14 -6.86
CA ALA A 241 -0.28 -8.39 -7.46
C ALA A 241 -0.30 -9.68 -8.29
N GLY A 242 0.49 -9.71 -9.37
CA GLY A 242 0.54 -10.84 -10.30
C GLY A 242 -0.59 -10.90 -11.32
N LYS A 243 -1.65 -10.09 -11.16
CA LYS A 243 -2.65 -9.84 -12.20
C LYS A 243 -2.21 -8.72 -13.14
N THR A 244 -2.88 -8.66 -14.29
CA THR A 244 -2.68 -7.61 -15.28
C THR A 244 -3.96 -6.81 -15.40
N TYR A 245 -3.85 -5.49 -15.50
CA TYR A 245 -4.98 -4.57 -15.56
C TYR A 245 -4.87 -3.60 -16.73
N VAL A 246 -6.00 -3.23 -17.31
CA VAL A 246 -6.13 -2.13 -18.26
C VAL A 246 -6.94 -1.03 -17.60
N PHE A 247 -6.36 0.18 -17.60
CA PHE A 247 -6.98 1.38 -17.08
C PHE A 247 -7.61 2.15 -18.22
N VAL A 248 -8.88 2.49 -18.07
CA VAL A 248 -9.68 3.15 -19.09
C VAL A 248 -10.19 4.48 -18.54
N ALA A 249 -9.59 5.58 -19.00
CA ALA A 249 -10.10 6.92 -18.73
C ALA A 249 -11.28 7.19 -19.68
N ILE A 250 -12.37 7.78 -19.17
CA ILE A 250 -13.62 7.99 -19.92
C ILE A 250 -14.08 9.43 -19.72
N ASP A 251 -14.32 10.14 -20.82
CA ASP A 251 -14.96 11.46 -20.80
C ASP A 251 -16.47 11.29 -20.55
N GLN A 252 -16.92 11.55 -19.32
CA GLN A 252 -18.31 11.33 -18.94
C GLN A 252 -19.27 12.34 -19.57
N PHE A 253 -18.81 13.54 -19.91
CA PHE A 253 -19.68 14.66 -20.28
C PHE A 253 -19.31 15.33 -21.62
N ASP A 254 -18.45 14.69 -22.40
CA ASP A 254 -18.00 15.14 -23.73
C ASP A 254 -17.40 16.55 -23.72
N PHE A 255 -16.60 16.86 -22.69
CA PHE A 255 -15.97 18.17 -22.58
C PHE A 255 -14.74 18.34 -23.49
N LEU A 256 -14.19 17.24 -24.06
CA LEU A 256 -12.97 17.24 -24.89
C LEU A 256 -11.83 18.00 -24.19
N ASP A 257 -11.40 17.47 -23.05
CA ASP A 257 -10.43 18.13 -22.17
C ASP A 257 -9.31 17.16 -21.73
N PHE A 258 -8.33 17.70 -21.01
CA PHE A 258 -7.27 16.91 -20.40
C PHE A 258 -7.73 16.24 -19.09
N TRP A 259 -7.10 15.10 -18.76
CA TRP A 259 -7.30 14.43 -17.48
C TRP A 259 -5.98 14.21 -16.76
N ARG A 260 -6.05 14.21 -15.42
CA ARG A 260 -4.89 13.96 -14.55
C ARG A 260 -5.32 13.20 -13.31
N PHE A 261 -4.94 11.93 -13.23
CA PHE A 261 -5.16 11.09 -12.05
C PHE A 261 -3.88 10.92 -11.27
N VAL A 262 -3.97 10.93 -9.95
CA VAL A 262 -2.90 10.48 -9.07
C VAL A 262 -3.24 9.12 -8.53
N LEU A 263 -2.30 8.19 -8.68
CA LEU A 263 -2.38 6.89 -8.05
C LEU A 263 -1.68 6.91 -6.70
N PHE A 264 -2.43 6.60 -5.65
CA PHE A 264 -1.91 6.28 -4.34
C PHE A 264 -1.76 4.75 -4.27
N PRO A 265 -0.54 4.23 -4.13
CA PRO A 265 -0.39 2.81 -3.86
C PRO A 265 -1.06 2.45 -2.52
N PRO A 266 -1.42 1.17 -2.30
CA PRO A 266 -1.81 0.73 -0.97
C PRO A 266 -0.68 1.05 0.01
N ALA A 267 -1.02 1.47 1.23
CA ALA A 267 -0.05 1.65 2.31
C ALA A 267 0.67 0.33 2.59
N ASP A 268 1.82 0.44 3.23
CA ASP A 268 2.53 -0.74 3.71
C ASP A 268 1.64 -1.54 4.66
N PRO A 269 1.69 -2.89 4.60
CA PRO A 269 0.92 -3.70 5.52
C PRO A 269 1.35 -3.46 6.97
N VAL A 270 0.39 -3.33 7.87
CA VAL A 270 0.64 -3.21 9.31
C VAL A 270 0.14 -4.44 10.03
N PHE A 271 0.89 -4.88 11.05
CA PHE A 271 0.46 -5.97 11.91
C PHE A 271 -0.90 -5.67 12.55
N ASN A 272 -1.91 -6.47 12.19
CA ASN A 272 -3.28 -6.35 12.69
C ASN A 272 -3.90 -7.75 12.92
N PRO A 273 -5.00 -7.86 13.69
CA PRO A 273 -5.63 -9.15 13.99
C PRO A 273 -6.10 -9.97 12.79
N GLY A 274 -6.21 -9.35 11.60
CA GLY A 274 -6.48 -10.06 10.37
C GLY A 274 -5.40 -11.09 10.03
N TYR A 275 -4.16 -10.91 10.49
CA TYR A 275 -3.05 -11.87 10.36
C TYR A 275 -3.16 -13.14 11.22
N ASN A 276 -4.16 -13.23 12.09
CA ASN A 276 -4.36 -14.43 12.90
C ASN A 276 -4.71 -15.63 12.01
N GLY A 277 -4.24 -16.81 12.41
CA GLY A 277 -4.57 -18.07 11.74
C GLY A 277 -3.36 -18.90 11.35
N ALA A 278 -3.59 -19.88 10.48
CA ALA A 278 -2.62 -20.89 10.10
C ALA A 278 -1.96 -20.57 8.75
N TRP A 279 -0.65 -20.78 8.70
CA TRP A 279 0.20 -20.48 7.56
C TRP A 279 1.12 -21.66 7.25
N VAL A 280 1.44 -21.85 5.97
CA VAL A 280 2.29 -22.93 5.44
C VAL A 280 3.38 -22.35 4.54
N ILE A 281 4.45 -23.10 4.37
CA ILE A 281 5.48 -22.74 3.38
C ILE A 281 5.11 -23.39 2.05
N ASP A 282 4.88 -22.58 1.02
CA ASP A 282 4.54 -23.12 -0.30
C ASP A 282 5.67 -24.03 -0.83
N GLY A 283 5.28 -25.13 -1.47
CA GLY A 283 6.20 -26.14 -1.99
C GLY A 283 6.91 -27.00 -0.93
N ILE A 284 6.81 -26.70 0.38
CA ILE A 284 7.40 -27.50 1.47
C ILE A 284 6.29 -28.06 2.38
N GLY A 285 5.80 -29.25 2.03
CA GLY A 285 4.85 -29.97 2.86
C GLY A 285 5.48 -30.40 4.20
N GLY A 286 4.74 -30.23 5.30
CA GLY A 286 5.10 -30.81 6.60
C GLY A 286 5.49 -29.82 7.69
N GLN A 287 5.38 -28.52 7.45
CA GLN A 287 5.64 -27.49 8.45
C GLN A 287 4.75 -26.26 8.27
N GLY A 288 4.45 -25.57 9.37
CA GLY A 288 3.56 -24.42 9.36
C GLY A 288 3.63 -23.61 10.65
N ILE A 289 3.09 -22.40 10.61
CA ILE A 289 2.91 -21.56 11.81
C ILE A 289 1.43 -21.33 12.11
N LEU A 290 1.11 -21.20 13.39
CA LEU A 290 -0.15 -20.65 13.88
C LEU A 290 0.17 -19.32 14.54
N ALA A 291 -0.32 -18.21 13.96
CA ALA A 291 -0.03 -16.86 14.42
C ALA A 291 -1.22 -16.23 15.14
N GLU A 292 -0.92 -15.46 16.18
CA GLU A 292 -1.85 -14.64 16.93
C GLU A 292 -1.24 -13.26 17.22
N ILE A 293 -1.92 -12.23 16.74
CA ILE A 293 -1.61 -10.82 16.94
C ILE A 293 -2.58 -10.27 17.97
N LEU A 294 -2.02 -9.65 19.01
CA LEU A 294 -2.74 -9.09 20.15
C LEU A 294 -2.40 -7.59 20.27
N PRO A 295 -3.06 -6.71 19.50
CA PRO A 295 -2.72 -5.29 19.45
C PRO A 295 -2.84 -4.58 20.80
N ASN A 296 -3.86 -4.94 21.59
CA ASN A 296 -4.08 -4.37 22.94
C ASN A 296 -2.91 -4.65 23.90
N ASN A 297 -2.13 -5.69 23.62
CA ASN A 297 -0.96 -6.07 24.39
C ASN A 297 0.35 -5.69 23.69
N GLY A 298 0.28 -5.20 22.43
CA GLY A 298 1.43 -4.83 21.63
C GLY A 298 2.34 -6.01 21.28
N ILE A 299 1.79 -7.22 21.12
CA ILE A 299 2.58 -8.45 20.89
C ILE A 299 2.03 -9.30 19.74
N MET A 300 2.92 -10.05 19.13
CA MET A 300 2.62 -11.22 18.31
C MET A 300 3.19 -12.46 18.97
N PHE A 301 2.41 -13.53 18.95
CA PHE A 301 2.83 -14.87 19.33
C PHE A 301 2.59 -15.81 18.16
N PHE A 302 3.48 -16.76 17.92
CA PHE A 302 3.17 -17.87 17.03
C PHE A 302 3.78 -19.18 17.51
N ALA A 303 3.14 -20.28 17.12
CA ALA A 303 3.71 -21.62 17.22
C ALA A 303 4.18 -22.07 15.85
N TRP A 304 5.43 -22.54 15.73
CA TRP A 304 5.98 -23.18 14.54
C TRP A 304 6.13 -24.66 14.80
N PHE A 305 5.52 -25.47 13.94
CA PHE A 305 5.48 -26.91 14.10
C PHE A 305 5.77 -27.64 12.79
N THR A 306 6.37 -28.82 12.91
CA THR A 306 6.44 -29.81 11.83
C THR A 306 5.38 -30.90 12.07
N TYR A 307 4.61 -31.23 11.04
CA TYR A 307 3.48 -32.18 11.11
C TYR A 307 3.61 -33.38 10.17
N ILE A 308 4.66 -33.43 9.34
CA ILE A 308 5.07 -34.62 8.61
C ILE A 308 6.46 -35.00 9.10
N ASP A 309 6.65 -36.26 9.43
CA ASP A 309 7.99 -36.79 9.68
C ASP A 309 8.83 -36.59 8.41
N SER A 310 10.11 -36.25 8.53
CA SER A 310 10.99 -35.97 7.37
C SER A 310 10.81 -36.96 6.19
N PRO A 311 11.07 -36.58 4.92
CA PRO A 311 10.86 -37.45 3.75
C PRO A 311 11.34 -38.92 3.88
N PRO A 312 12.47 -39.22 4.57
CA PRO A 312 12.87 -40.59 4.89
C PRO A 312 11.83 -41.38 5.69
N VAL A 313 11.12 -40.72 6.62
CA VAL A 313 10.10 -41.32 7.48
C VAL A 313 8.78 -41.51 6.75
N VAL A 314 8.39 -40.61 5.84
CA VAL A 314 7.24 -40.85 4.94
C VAL A 314 7.47 -42.11 4.09
N ALA A 315 8.70 -42.33 3.62
CA ALA A 315 9.06 -43.53 2.88
C ALA A 315 9.03 -44.80 3.76
N SER A 316 9.46 -44.72 5.03
CA SER A 316 9.36 -45.86 5.95
C SER A 316 7.91 -46.16 6.36
N VAL A 317 7.09 -45.15 6.61
CA VAL A 317 5.65 -45.33 6.90
C VAL A 317 4.93 -45.91 5.68
N ARG A 318 5.18 -45.42 4.46
CA ARG A 318 4.53 -45.93 3.24
C ARG A 318 4.92 -47.38 2.93
N SER A 319 6.18 -47.76 3.22
CA SER A 319 6.64 -49.16 3.08
C SER A 319 6.12 -50.08 4.21
N GLN A 320 5.90 -49.56 5.42
CA GLN A 320 5.28 -50.29 6.52
C GLN A 320 3.78 -50.51 6.30
N VAL A 321 3.05 -49.51 5.78
CA VAL A 321 1.63 -49.64 5.43
C VAL A 321 1.45 -50.66 4.30
N GLN A 322 2.34 -50.69 3.30
CA GLN A 322 2.34 -51.74 2.26
C GLN A 322 2.68 -53.15 2.79
N ALA A 323 3.45 -53.25 3.87
CA ALA A 323 3.73 -54.53 4.53
C ALA A 323 2.57 -55.00 5.43
N GLN A 324 1.67 -54.10 5.83
CA GLN A 324 0.59 -54.40 6.77
C GLN A 324 -0.61 -55.10 6.12
N ASP A 325 -0.85 -54.86 4.82
CA ASP A 325 -1.85 -55.57 4.02
C ASP A 325 -1.52 -57.06 3.81
N ALA A 326 -0.31 -57.51 4.21
CA ALA A 326 0.16 -58.89 4.10
C ALA A 326 -0.05 -59.75 5.37
N GLY A 327 -0.75 -59.24 6.40
CA GLY A 327 -1.25 -60.03 7.53
C GLY A 327 -0.21 -60.36 8.60
N GLY A 328 -0.12 -59.51 9.64
CA GLY A 328 0.52 -59.87 10.92
C GLY A 328 1.42 -58.83 11.59
N GLY A 329 1.54 -57.60 11.07
CA GLY A 329 2.37 -56.54 11.66
C GLY A 329 1.66 -55.70 12.72
N THR A 330 2.38 -55.32 13.77
CA THR A 330 2.03 -54.24 14.72
C THR A 330 1.54 -53.00 13.98
N GLN A 331 0.50 -52.34 14.51
CA GLN A 331 -0.05 -51.10 13.96
C GLN A 331 1.08 -50.10 13.65
N PRO A 332 1.05 -49.32 12.55
CA PRO A 332 1.98 -48.24 12.34
C PRO A 332 1.72 -47.27 13.48
N GLU A 333 2.68 -47.13 14.38
CA GLU A 333 2.60 -46.08 15.37
C GLU A 333 2.59 -44.77 14.59
N THR A 334 1.46 -44.08 14.64
CA THR A 334 1.42 -42.68 14.22
C THR A 334 2.48 -41.98 15.08
N HIS A 335 3.52 -41.47 14.43
CA HIS A 335 4.65 -40.78 15.06
C HIS A 335 4.26 -39.39 15.60
N LEU A 336 3.05 -39.25 16.13
CA LEU A 336 2.61 -38.05 16.83
C LEU A 336 3.53 -37.83 18.04
N GLY A 337 4.32 -36.75 18.02
CA GLY A 337 5.32 -36.46 19.05
C GLY A 337 6.65 -37.20 18.89
N SER A 338 7.02 -37.64 17.67
CA SER A 338 8.37 -38.17 17.42
C SER A 338 9.46 -37.13 17.72
N THR A 339 10.66 -37.58 18.06
CA THR A 339 11.81 -36.69 18.34
C THR A 339 12.22 -35.82 17.17
N ASP A 340 11.75 -36.17 15.97
CA ASP A 340 12.05 -35.46 14.73
C ASP A 340 11.02 -34.36 14.45
N GLN A 341 9.87 -34.38 15.15
CA GLN A 341 8.94 -33.26 15.19
C GLN A 341 9.48 -32.14 16.08
N ARG A 342 9.45 -30.92 15.58
CA ARG A 342 9.90 -29.73 16.30
C ARG A 342 8.71 -28.82 16.55
N TRP A 343 8.67 -28.29 17.77
CA TRP A 343 7.69 -27.32 18.22
C TRP A 343 8.46 -26.15 18.81
N LEU A 344 8.44 -25.02 18.10
CA LEU A 344 9.01 -23.77 18.58
C LEU A 344 7.88 -22.79 18.81
N THR A 345 8.05 -21.90 19.77
CA THR A 345 7.22 -20.71 19.90
C THR A 345 8.03 -19.49 19.56
N GLY A 346 7.43 -18.53 18.86
CA GLY A 346 8.01 -17.24 18.57
C GLY A 346 7.22 -16.14 19.26
N PHE A 347 7.93 -15.18 19.84
CA PHE A 347 7.33 -14.03 20.52
C PHE A 347 8.05 -12.75 20.15
N GLY A 348 7.30 -11.68 19.89
CA GLY A 348 7.85 -10.36 19.64
C GLY A 348 6.87 -9.23 19.96
N PHE A 349 7.40 -8.03 20.12
CA PHE A 349 6.61 -6.82 20.29
C PHE A 349 6.23 -6.26 18.92
N LEU A 350 4.96 -5.89 18.77
CA LEU A 350 4.49 -5.21 17.57
C LEU A 350 5.19 -3.85 17.47
N PRO A 351 5.66 -3.46 16.28
CA PRO A 351 6.15 -2.11 16.09
C PRO A 351 4.98 -1.13 16.20
N ALA A 352 5.28 0.14 16.50
CA ALA A 352 4.27 1.19 16.41
C ALA A 352 3.80 1.37 14.96
N SER A 353 4.70 1.09 14.01
CA SER A 353 4.49 1.27 12.58
C SER A 353 5.23 0.25 11.72
N GLY A 354 4.70 0.01 10.52
CA GLY A 354 5.37 -0.74 9.46
C GLY A 354 5.12 -2.25 9.48
N ASN A 355 5.81 -2.93 8.56
CA ASN A 355 5.53 -4.32 8.19
C ASN A 355 6.54 -5.34 8.74
N THR A 356 7.51 -4.90 9.54
CA THR A 356 8.61 -5.75 10.00
C THR A 356 8.70 -5.78 11.51
N MET A 357 8.89 -6.97 12.10
CA MET A 357 9.08 -7.11 13.54
C MET A 357 10.13 -8.17 13.88
N ASN A 358 10.85 -7.96 14.98
CA ASN A 358 11.79 -8.94 15.52
C ASN A 358 11.08 -9.91 16.47
N ILE A 359 11.53 -11.16 16.47
CA ILE A 359 11.00 -12.23 17.29
C ILE A 359 12.14 -12.99 17.98
N ASN A 360 11.85 -13.50 19.17
CA ASN A 360 12.68 -14.47 19.87
C ASN A 360 12.01 -15.83 19.81
N PHE A 361 12.80 -16.87 19.53
CA PHE A 361 12.34 -18.25 19.53
C PHE A 361 12.57 -18.88 20.89
N GLU A 362 11.57 -19.62 21.36
CA GLU A 362 11.66 -20.47 22.53
C GLU A 362 11.42 -21.92 22.14
N ASN A 363 12.12 -22.83 22.84
CA ASN A 363 11.96 -24.26 22.67
C ASN A 363 11.55 -24.89 24.00
N SER A 364 10.38 -25.51 24.04
CA SER A 364 9.85 -26.18 25.23
C SER A 364 9.82 -27.69 25.03
N THR A 365 10.42 -28.44 25.97
CA THR A 365 10.51 -29.91 25.93
C THR A 365 9.98 -30.54 27.22
N GLY A 366 9.56 -31.81 27.15
CA GLY A 366 9.13 -32.58 28.33
C GLY A 366 7.67 -32.33 28.78
N GLY A 367 6.87 -31.63 27.97
CA GLY A 367 5.43 -31.48 28.21
C GLY A 367 4.66 -32.79 28.01
N SER A 368 3.60 -32.99 28.80
CA SER A 368 2.70 -34.16 28.69
C SER A 368 1.27 -33.74 29.01
N PHE A 369 0.32 -34.09 28.14
CA PHE A 369 -1.11 -33.88 28.38
C PHE A 369 -1.56 -34.63 29.64
N ASP A 370 -2.41 -34.00 30.44
CA ASP A 370 -3.01 -34.58 31.65
C ASP A 370 -2.02 -35.10 32.72
N SER A 371 -0.74 -34.73 32.62
CA SER A 371 0.26 -35.06 33.63
C SER A 371 0.06 -34.22 34.88
N THR A 372 0.01 -34.89 36.03
CA THR A 372 0.05 -34.23 37.35
C THR A 372 1.45 -33.81 37.76
N VAL A 373 2.47 -34.24 37.01
CA VAL A 373 3.88 -33.88 37.19
C VAL A 373 4.25 -32.87 36.11
N PHE A 374 4.41 -31.61 36.52
CA PHE A 374 4.84 -30.52 35.65
C PHE A 374 6.36 -30.39 35.69
N ASN A 375 7.05 -30.85 34.63
CA ASN A 375 8.50 -30.67 34.45
C ASN A 375 8.89 -30.24 33.02
N PRO A 376 8.17 -29.30 32.35
CA PRO A 376 8.66 -28.79 31.08
C PRO A 376 9.96 -28.00 31.30
N THR A 377 10.89 -28.15 30.36
CA THR A 377 12.09 -27.30 30.28
C THR A 377 11.92 -26.37 29.10
N THR A 378 11.98 -25.07 29.33
CA THR A 378 11.89 -24.04 28.29
C THR A 378 13.23 -23.34 28.15
N ASP A 379 13.77 -23.35 26.94
CA ASP A 379 14.89 -22.51 26.53
C ASP A 379 14.32 -21.26 25.85
N SER A 380 14.35 -20.12 26.54
CA SER A 380 13.78 -18.86 26.08
C SER A 380 14.70 -18.07 25.14
N ASP A 381 15.91 -18.57 24.87
CA ASP A 381 16.89 -17.94 23.98
C ASP A 381 17.34 -18.93 22.91
N TYR A 382 16.37 -19.67 22.37
CA TYR A 382 16.62 -20.72 21.39
C TYR A 382 16.92 -20.15 20.00
N GLY A 383 16.87 -18.83 19.81
CA GLY A 383 17.26 -18.16 18.57
C GLY A 383 16.48 -16.88 18.33
N ILE A 384 16.78 -16.24 17.21
CA ILE A 384 16.17 -14.97 16.81
C ILE A 384 15.61 -15.05 15.40
N GLY A 385 14.65 -14.18 15.11
CA GLY A 385 14.13 -14.03 13.76
C GLY A 385 13.51 -12.67 13.51
N THR A 386 13.08 -12.49 12.28
CA THR A 386 12.38 -11.30 11.81
C THR A 386 11.21 -11.76 10.95
N VAL A 387 10.02 -11.28 11.29
CA VAL A 387 8.81 -11.43 10.48
C VAL A 387 8.64 -10.17 9.64
N GLN A 388 8.43 -10.33 8.34
CA GLN A 388 8.10 -9.25 7.43
C GLN A 388 6.79 -9.58 6.70
N LEU A 389 5.77 -8.74 6.87
CA LEU A 389 4.52 -8.83 6.12
C LEU A 389 4.75 -8.34 4.69
N LEU A 390 4.33 -9.15 3.71
CA LEU A 390 4.40 -8.79 2.29
C LEU A 390 3.05 -8.27 1.81
N ASP A 391 2.00 -9.01 2.14
CA ASP A 391 0.60 -8.61 1.97
C ASP A 391 -0.26 -9.32 3.03
N CYS A 392 -1.58 -9.39 2.86
CA CYS A 392 -2.44 -10.08 3.82
C CYS A 392 -2.46 -11.61 3.69
N ASN A 393 -1.86 -12.17 2.64
CA ASN A 393 -1.80 -13.60 2.35
C ASN A 393 -0.40 -14.19 2.48
N SER A 394 0.64 -13.37 2.57
CA SER A 394 2.02 -13.80 2.57
C SER A 394 2.90 -13.00 3.54
N LEU A 395 3.83 -13.70 4.17
CA LEU A 395 4.86 -13.12 5.04
C LEU A 395 6.18 -13.87 4.87
N ASN A 396 7.29 -13.15 5.06
CA ASN A 396 8.60 -13.76 5.20
C ASN A 396 8.92 -13.95 6.68
N LEU A 397 9.50 -15.10 7.00
CA LEU A 397 10.16 -15.35 8.27
C LEU A 397 11.64 -15.62 8.02
N SER A 398 12.49 -14.66 8.40
CA SER A 398 13.93 -14.87 8.51
C SER A 398 14.27 -15.39 9.90
N TYR A 399 15.07 -16.45 10.00
CA TYR A 399 15.41 -17.04 11.30
C TYR A 399 16.89 -17.41 11.39
N ASN A 400 17.40 -17.42 12.61
CA ASN A 400 18.71 -17.95 12.97
C ASN A 400 18.58 -18.77 14.25
N LEU A 401 18.67 -20.09 14.10
CA LEU A 401 18.53 -21.09 15.15
C LEU A 401 19.87 -21.83 15.36
N PRO A 402 20.10 -22.41 16.56
CA PRO A 402 21.26 -23.22 16.86
C PRO A 402 21.52 -24.34 15.87
N GLY A 403 22.80 -24.72 15.73
CA GLY A 403 23.23 -25.76 14.79
C GLY A 403 23.41 -25.27 13.35
N GLY A 404 23.48 -23.95 13.14
CA GLY A 404 23.68 -23.36 11.80
C GLY A 404 22.44 -23.35 10.93
N LEU A 405 21.25 -23.45 11.56
CA LEU A 405 19.97 -23.41 10.86
C LEU A 405 19.54 -21.94 10.72
N ALA A 406 19.83 -21.34 9.58
CA ALA A 406 19.43 -19.99 9.27
C ALA A 406 18.94 -19.91 7.82
N ASP A 407 17.77 -19.31 7.62
CA ASP A 407 17.18 -19.12 6.30
C ASP A 407 16.12 -18.01 6.32
N THR A 408 15.59 -17.66 5.14
CA THR A 408 14.36 -16.88 4.99
C THR A 408 13.34 -17.69 4.21
N VAL A 409 12.17 -17.89 4.80
CA VAL A 409 11.09 -18.68 4.21
C VAL A 409 9.84 -17.84 4.01
N LEU A 410 9.20 -18.03 2.86
CA LEU A 410 7.90 -17.44 2.54
C LEU A 410 6.80 -18.33 3.11
N PHE A 411 5.96 -17.75 3.95
CA PHE A 411 4.73 -18.35 4.44
C PHE A 411 3.53 -17.77 3.70
N GLU A 412 2.60 -18.64 3.34
CA GLU A 412 1.31 -18.32 2.76
C GLU A 412 0.18 -18.83 3.65
N ARG A 413 -0.98 -18.18 3.61
CA ARG A 413 -2.15 -18.67 4.35
C ARG A 413 -2.63 -20.01 3.83
N ILE A 414 -3.04 -20.88 4.75
CA ILE A 414 -3.75 -22.12 4.38
C ILE A 414 -5.14 -21.80 3.82
N LEU A 415 -5.82 -20.83 4.43
CA LEU A 415 -7.14 -20.36 4.03
C LEU A 415 -7.13 -18.84 3.89
N PRO A 416 -7.63 -18.29 2.76
CA PRO A 416 -7.64 -16.85 2.53
C PRO A 416 -8.78 -16.12 3.28
N ASP A 417 -9.50 -16.79 4.18
CA ASP A 417 -10.65 -16.24 4.91
C ASP A 417 -10.28 -15.07 5.85
N GLY A 418 -9.05 -15.05 6.34
CA GLY A 418 -8.49 -13.91 7.09
C GLY A 418 -8.03 -12.73 6.23
N ALA A 419 -7.87 -12.91 4.91
CA ALA A 419 -7.24 -11.91 4.05
C ALA A 419 -8.12 -10.67 3.86
N SER A 420 -9.42 -10.84 3.60
CA SER A 420 -10.38 -9.72 3.48
C SER A 420 -10.35 -8.87 4.75
N ARG A 421 -10.45 -9.51 5.92
CA ARG A 421 -10.41 -8.81 7.21
C ARG A 421 -9.07 -8.12 7.46
N CYS A 422 -7.96 -8.71 7.03
CA CYS A 422 -6.66 -8.07 7.12
C CYS A 422 -6.59 -6.79 6.28
N TYR A 423 -7.09 -6.82 5.04
CA TYR A 423 -7.17 -5.62 4.21
C TYR A 423 -8.11 -4.58 4.85
N ASP A 424 -9.27 -5.02 5.36
CA ASP A 424 -10.26 -4.19 6.08
C ASP A 424 -9.69 -3.47 7.34
N LEU A 425 -8.69 -4.08 7.97
CA LEU A 425 -8.02 -3.56 9.17
C LEU A 425 -6.68 -2.87 8.86
N THR A 426 -6.23 -2.93 7.62
CA THR A 426 -5.09 -2.13 7.18
C THR A 426 -5.56 -0.68 7.18
N PRO A 427 -4.72 0.30 7.58
CA PRO A 427 -5.10 1.71 7.67
C PRO A 427 -5.76 2.28 6.40
N ASN A 428 -5.70 1.56 5.28
CA ASN A 428 -6.22 1.92 3.96
C ASN A 428 -7.50 1.21 3.49
N ALA A 429 -8.20 0.47 4.33
CA ALA A 429 -9.46 -0.10 3.90
C ALA A 429 -10.60 0.91 3.94
N PRO A 430 -11.44 1.00 2.89
CA PRO A 430 -12.73 1.63 3.04
C PRO A 430 -13.48 0.90 4.15
N LEU A 431 -13.92 1.63 5.18
CA LEU A 431 -14.85 1.09 6.17
C LEU A 431 -16.03 0.51 5.39
N GLN A 432 -16.23 -0.81 5.43
CA GLN A 432 -17.39 -1.40 4.77
C GLN A 432 -18.66 -0.71 5.29
N PRO A 433 -19.63 -0.36 4.42
CA PRO A 433 -20.91 0.10 4.89
C PRO A 433 -21.46 -0.98 5.82
N ALA A 434 -21.73 -0.61 7.07
CA ALA A 434 -22.30 -1.51 8.05
C ALA A 434 -23.48 -2.25 7.41
N ILE A 435 -23.36 -3.57 7.28
CA ILE A 435 -24.47 -4.42 6.85
C ILE A 435 -25.57 -4.20 7.90
N GLN A 436 -26.63 -3.49 7.49
CA GLN A 436 -27.84 -3.30 8.30
C GLN A 436 -28.69 -4.56 8.31
#